data_AF-A0A2I8VIF4-F1
#
_entry.id   AF-A0A2I8VIF4-F1
#
_cell.length_a   1.000
_cell.length_b   1.000
_cell.length_c   1.000
_cell.angle_alpha   90.00
_cell.angle_beta   90.00
_cell.angle_gamma   90.00
#
_symmetry.space_group_name_H-M   'P 1'
#
loop_
_entity.id
_entity.type
_entity.pdbx_description
1 polymer ?
#
loop_
_entity_poly.entity_id
_entity_poly.type
_entity_poly.pdbx_seq_one_letter_code
_entity_poly.pdbx_strand_id
1 'polypeptide(L)' 'MNDPSGGGGVEERCERLEYPVMRADAAAAFSDVTVDANGDETNLGVVVSESERDSFANPEELYAELEAAVGEPL' A
#
# COMPACT_ATOMS: atom_id res chain seq x y z
N MET A 1 18.55 -19.43 -13.94
CA MET A 1 18.17 -18.50 -12.85
C MET A 1 16.67 -18.39 -12.90
N ASN A 2 15.96 -18.77 -11.83
CA ASN A 2 14.52 -18.53 -11.76
C ASN A 2 14.30 -17.01 -11.85
N ASP A 3 13.51 -16.61 -12.84
CA ASP A 3 13.01 -15.26 -13.05
C ASP A 3 12.16 -14.89 -11.83
N PRO A 4 12.50 -13.87 -11.02
CA PRO A 4 11.63 -13.45 -9.94
C PRO A 4 10.43 -12.78 -10.59
N SER A 5 9.33 -13.53 -10.70
CA SER A 5 8.01 -13.04 -11.05
C SER A 5 7.82 -11.62 -10.50
N GLY A 6 7.70 -10.64 -11.40
CA GLY A 6 7.71 -9.21 -11.10
C GLY A 6 6.49 -8.75 -10.29
N GLY A 7 6.47 -9.08 -9.01
CA GLY A 7 5.68 -8.39 -8.01
C GLY A 7 6.52 -7.27 -7.42
N GLY A 8 6.49 -6.08 -8.02
CA GLY A 8 6.97 -4.88 -7.33
C GLY A 8 6.20 -4.76 -6.02
N GLY A 9 6.91 -4.89 -4.90
CA GLY A 9 6.32 -4.92 -3.56
C GLY A 9 5.52 -3.67 -3.23
N VAL A 10 4.78 -3.70 -2.12
CA VAL A 10 4.02 -2.55 -1.63
C VAL A 10 4.94 -1.36 -1.35
N GLU A 11 6.14 -1.63 -0.84
CA GLU A 11 7.21 -0.65 -0.59
C GLU A 11 7.65 0.07 -1.87
N GLU A 12 8.03 -0.67 -2.92
CA GLU A 12 8.46 -0.10 -4.21
C GLU A 12 7.35 0.74 -4.86
N ARG A 13 6.09 0.33 -4.70
CA ARG A 13 4.94 1.13 -5.15
C ARG A 13 4.79 2.41 -4.35
N CYS A 14 4.99 2.38 -3.03
CA CYS A 14 5.02 3.59 -2.22
C CYS A 14 6.12 4.54 -2.72
N GLU A 15 7.34 4.06 -2.91
CA GLU A 15 8.46 4.88 -3.39
C GLU A 15 8.22 5.54 -4.75
N ARG A 16 7.38 4.93 -5.60
CA ARG A 16 7.04 5.46 -6.93
C ARG A 16 5.98 6.57 -6.91
N LEU A 17 5.29 6.80 -5.80
CA LEU A 17 4.28 7.84 -5.71
C LEU A 17 4.90 9.24 -5.57
N GLU A 18 4.14 10.25 -6.02
CA GLU A 18 4.53 11.66 -5.86
C GLU A 18 4.03 12.19 -4.52
N TYR A 19 4.97 12.51 -3.63
CA TYR A 19 4.66 13.03 -2.29
C TYR A 19 4.67 14.57 -2.26
N PRO A 20 3.76 15.21 -1.49
CA PRO A 20 2.74 14.60 -0.63
C PRO A 20 1.56 14.01 -1.42
N VAL A 21 1.19 12.76 -1.12
CA VAL A 21 0.09 12.05 -1.78
C VAL A 21 -1.16 12.09 -0.91
N MET A 22 -2.31 12.37 -1.51
CA MET A 22 -3.59 12.35 -0.81
C MET A 22 -4.08 10.91 -0.63
N ARG A 23 -4.83 10.66 0.45
CA ARG A 23 -5.45 9.36 0.71
C ARG A 23 -6.19 8.80 -0.51
N ALA A 24 -6.98 9.63 -1.17
CA ALA A 24 -7.75 9.22 -2.35
C ALA A 24 -6.86 8.85 -3.56
N ASP A 25 -5.73 9.54 -3.72
CA ASP A 25 -4.80 9.30 -4.84
C ASP A 25 -3.97 8.04 -4.59
N ALA A 26 -3.45 7.88 -3.37
CA ALA A 26 -2.82 6.66 -2.92
C ALA A 26 -3.78 5.46 -3.04
N ALA A 27 -5.01 5.59 -2.56
CA ALA A 27 -6.03 4.55 -2.68
C ALA A 27 -6.26 4.13 -4.14
N ALA A 28 -6.33 5.09 -5.06
CA ALA A 28 -6.47 4.79 -6.49
C ALA A 28 -5.23 4.05 -7.04
N ALA A 29 -4.02 4.45 -6.63
CA ALA A 29 -2.78 3.80 -7.02
C ALA A 29 -2.64 2.36 -6.47
N PHE A 30 -3.22 2.10 -5.29
CA PHE A 30 -3.23 0.80 -4.64
C PHE A 30 -4.48 -0.03 -4.92
N SER A 31 -5.44 0.48 -5.68
CA SER A 31 -6.70 -0.22 -6.00
C SER A 31 -6.49 -1.47 -6.86
N ASP A 32 -5.33 -1.61 -7.50
CA ASP A 32 -4.93 -2.81 -8.27
C ASP A 32 -4.09 -3.78 -7.42
N VAL A 33 -3.78 -3.42 -6.18
CA VAL A 33 -2.89 -4.19 -5.30
C VAL A 33 -3.70 -4.92 -4.25
N THR A 34 -3.61 -6.24 -4.29
CA THR A 34 -4.26 -7.14 -3.33
C THR A 34 -3.16 -7.87 -2.56
N VAL A 35 -3.30 -7.87 -1.24
CA VAL A 35 -2.38 -8.55 -0.31
C VAL A 35 -3.17 -9.52 0.57
N ASP A 36 -2.51 -10.54 1.08
CA ASP A 36 -3.12 -11.43 2.07
C ASP A 36 -3.08 -10.73 3.43
N ALA A 37 -4.24 -10.40 3.97
CA ALA A 37 -4.39 -9.87 5.31
C ALA A 37 -5.08 -10.94 6.16
N ASN A 38 -4.29 -11.63 7.00
CA ASN A 38 -4.79 -12.66 7.90
C ASN A 38 -5.52 -13.83 7.18
N GLY A 39 -5.06 -14.22 5.99
CA GLY A 39 -5.65 -15.28 5.18
C GLY A 39 -6.81 -14.84 4.28
N ASP A 40 -7.11 -13.55 4.25
CA ASP A 40 -8.12 -12.94 3.38
C ASP A 40 -7.46 -11.97 2.39
N GLU A 41 -7.76 -12.12 1.10
CA GLU A 41 -7.29 -11.18 0.06
C GLU A 41 -7.94 -9.81 0.27
N THR A 42 -7.11 -8.84 0.69
CA THR A 42 -7.52 -7.47 1.00
C THR A 42 -6.88 -6.50 0.01
N ASN A 43 -7.71 -5.59 -0.52
CA ASN A 43 -7.25 -4.57 -1.44
C ASN A 43 -6.64 -3.39 -0.69
N LEU A 44 -5.38 -3.06 -0.96
CA LEU A 44 -4.71 -1.96 -0.28
C LEU A 44 -5.35 -0.60 -0.58
N GLY A 45 -5.96 -0.41 -1.75
CA GLY A 45 -6.71 0.81 -2.04
C GLY A 45 -7.89 1.04 -1.10
N VAL A 46 -8.55 -0.04 -0.67
CA VAL A 46 -9.61 0.01 0.35
C VAL A 46 -9.02 0.35 1.71
N VAL A 47 -7.93 -0.33 2.09
CA VAL A 47 -7.22 -0.08 3.36
C VAL A 47 -6.79 1.38 3.48
N VAL A 48 -6.16 1.95 2.45
CA VAL A 48 -5.78 3.37 2.41
C VAL A 48 -7.01 4.28 2.51
N SER A 49 -8.09 3.95 1.82
CA SER A 49 -9.32 4.76 1.86
C SER A 49 -9.96 4.81 3.25
N GLU A 50 -9.81 3.74 4.03
CA GLU A 50 -10.27 3.63 5.41
C GLU A 50 -9.29 4.21 6.43
N SER A 51 -8.06 4.55 6.03
CA SER A 51 -7.09 5.20 6.90
C SER A 51 -7.61 6.53 7.44
N GLU A 52 -7.24 6.81 8.70
CA GLU A 52 -7.55 8.05 9.41
C GLU A 52 -6.80 9.26 8.85
N ARG A 53 -5.73 9.03 8.08
CA ARG A 53 -4.89 10.07 7.48
C ARG A 53 -5.44 10.51 6.13
N ASP A 54 -5.64 11.80 5.96
CA ASP A 54 -6.07 12.39 4.69
C ASP A 54 -4.94 12.51 3.66
N SER A 55 -3.68 12.49 4.10
CA SER A 55 -2.50 12.64 3.24
C SER A 55 -1.25 12.05 3.88
N PHE A 56 -0.32 11.60 3.03
CA PHE A 56 0.96 11.02 3.42
C PHE A 56 2.10 11.90 2.89
N ALA A 57 3.10 12.14 3.74
CA ALA A 57 4.23 13.00 3.40
C ALA A 57 5.40 12.27 2.77
N ASN A 58 5.50 10.95 2.97
CA ASN A 58 6.62 10.12 2.51
C ASN A 58 6.17 8.65 2.34
N PRO A 59 6.93 7.84 1.58
CA PRO A 59 6.57 6.45 1.32
C PRO A 59 6.61 5.54 2.55
N GLU A 60 7.56 5.76 3.46
CA GLU A 60 7.68 5.00 4.71
C GLU A 60 6.42 5.16 5.58
N GLU A 61 5.86 6.36 5.64
CA GLU A 61 4.64 6.68 6.40
C GLU A 61 3.40 5.99 5.82
N LEU A 62 3.30 5.93 4.49
CA LEU A 62 2.22 5.22 3.82
C LEU A 62 2.36 3.71 4.00
N TYR A 63 3.56 3.18 3.84
CA TYR A 63 3.86 1.76 4.01
C TYR A 63 3.57 1.28 5.43
N ALA A 64 4.05 2.02 6.44
CA ALA A 64 3.81 1.70 7.84
C ALA A 64 2.31 1.73 8.20
N GLU A 65 1.53 2.65 7.62
CA GLU A 65 0.08 2.69 7.82
C GLU A 65 -0.61 1.46 7.20
N LEU A 66 -0.17 1.05 6.00
CA LEU A 66 -0.69 -0.14 5.34
C LEU A 66 -0.40 -1.39 6.16
N GLU A 67 0.84 -1.59 6.61
CA GLU A 67 1.23 -2.69 7.49
C GLU A 67 0.43 -2.68 8.80
N ALA A 68 0.26 -1.52 9.43
CA ALA A 68 -0.52 -1.40 10.65
C ALA A 68 -2.00 -1.77 10.45
N ALA A 69 -2.56 -1.44 9.29
CA ALA A 69 -3.96 -1.69 8.97
C ALA A 69 -4.23 -3.15 8.55
N VAL A 70 -3.32 -3.82 7.85
CA VAL A 70 -3.44 -5.27 7.61
C VAL A 70 -3.05 -6.12 8.82
N GLY A 71 -2.25 -5.58 9.73
CA GLY A 71 -1.87 -6.23 10.99
C GLY A 71 -0.75 -7.28 10.86
N GLU A 72 -0.15 -7.41 9.67
CA GLU A 72 0.96 -8.32 9.35
C GLU A 72 1.98 -7.55 8.47
N PRO A 73 3.27 -7.94 8.47
CA PRO A 73 4.28 -7.33 7.62
C PRO A 73 4.03 -7.66 6.13
N LEU A 74 4.11 -6.63 5.27
CA LEU A 74 3.82 -6.71 3.82
C LEU A 74 5.02 -7.10 2.95
#